data_AF-A0A7G1IUH6-F1
#
_entry.id   AF-A0A7G1IUH6-F1
#
_cell.length_a   1.000
_cell.length_b   1.000
_cell.length_c   1.000
_cell.angle_alpha   90.00
_cell.angle_beta   90.00
_cell.angle_gamma   90.00
#
_symmetry.space_group_name_H-M   'P 1'
#
loop_
_entity.id
_entity.type
_entity.pdbx_description
1 polymer ?
#
loop_
_entity_poly.entity_id
_entity_poly.type
_entity_poly.pdbx_seq_one_letter_code
_entity_poly.pdbx_strand_id
1 'polypeptide(L)'
;MASSKNLTTSTEWHDYSPNGNVLIVTPQYLERQNIPVDTTIKQKMNHLDVGEFVLLLPEHLRSEEEHYKSVFEDDLTSRMSSRDERQQMTATVGYLESGQDRFVYNTTPISYQQFLKDPIIIVITPQSTGPQSILFWVDAVQNYVLFNQLSDAQELIQRQGIENWVSEMQTGYHNYITLLDNIQRERWVMLAGAVLGIATSILLFNTMNRLYFEEFRRAIFIKRIAGLRFLEIHRTYLFAQLGVFLLGFVASVFLMVEIVVAFLVLLLFTGLSLLQLHVQMRKENKMSMLVLKGG
;
A
#
# COMPACT_ATOMS: atom_id res chain seq x y z
N MET A 1 -0.95 2.61 -6.91
CA MET A 1 -2.09 2.00 -6.20
C MET A 1 -1.51 1.11 -5.13
N ALA A 2 -1.70 1.49 -3.86
CA ALA A 2 -1.05 0.84 -2.74
C ALA A 2 -1.62 -0.58 -2.55
N SER A 3 -0.76 -1.58 -2.70
CA SER A 3 -1.01 -2.95 -2.29
C SER A 3 -1.40 -2.96 -0.81
N SER A 4 -2.39 -3.79 -0.45
CA SER A 4 -2.80 -4.04 0.93
C SER A 4 -1.70 -4.83 1.68
N LYS A 5 -0.51 -4.26 1.79
CA LYS A 5 0.55 -4.77 2.65
C LYS A 5 0.12 -4.56 4.08
N ASN A 6 0.14 -5.67 4.81
CA ASN A 6 -0.25 -5.80 6.19
C ASN A 6 0.35 -4.68 7.05
N LEU A 7 -0.43 -4.23 8.04
CA LEU A 7 -0.02 -3.31 9.12
C LEU A 7 1.26 -3.74 9.88
N THR A 8 1.83 -4.91 9.58
CA THR A 8 2.96 -5.54 10.26
C THR A 8 4.19 -5.77 9.39
N THR A 9 4.14 -5.51 8.07
CA THR A 9 5.29 -5.72 7.18
C THR A 9 5.77 -4.37 6.67
N SER A 10 6.98 -3.97 7.04
CA SER A 10 7.65 -2.84 6.40
C SER A 10 7.73 -3.11 4.89
N THR A 11 7.36 -2.12 4.09
CA THR A 11 7.66 -2.18 2.67
C THR A 11 9.15 -1.93 2.53
N GLU A 12 9.88 -2.84 1.90
CA GLU A 12 11.25 -2.59 1.44
C GLU A 12 11.19 -1.66 0.23
N TRP A 13 11.64 -0.42 0.41
CA TRP A 13 11.80 0.56 -0.65
C TRP A 13 13.29 0.63 -0.95
N HIS A 14 13.67 0.28 -2.18
CA HIS A 14 15.07 0.36 -2.64
C HIS A 14 15.39 1.67 -3.35
N ASP A 15 14.42 2.57 -3.48
CA ASP A 15 14.62 3.92 -3.98
C ASP A 15 15.02 4.81 -2.81
N TYR A 16 16.27 5.26 -2.80
CA TYR A 16 16.82 6.20 -1.82
C TYR A 16 17.02 7.62 -2.39
N SER A 17 16.31 7.95 -3.47
CA SER A 17 16.21 9.34 -3.93
C SER A 17 15.51 10.23 -2.88
N PRO A 18 15.61 11.57 -2.98
CA PRO A 18 15.00 12.47 -2.00
C PRO A 18 13.47 12.37 -1.81
N ASN A 19 12.77 11.65 -2.69
CA ASN A 19 11.33 11.37 -2.57
C ASN A 19 11.03 9.89 -2.30
N GLY A 20 12.07 9.08 -2.05
CA GLY A 20 11.99 7.64 -1.81
C GLY A 20 11.97 7.30 -0.31
N ASN A 21 12.78 6.32 0.08
CA ASN A 21 12.87 5.76 1.43
C ASN A 21 13.65 6.67 2.39
N VAL A 22 13.09 7.85 2.64
CA VAL A 22 13.73 8.94 3.39
C VAL A 22 12.78 9.47 4.45
N LEU A 23 13.32 9.76 5.64
CA LEU A 23 12.62 10.42 6.72
C LEU A 23 13.30 11.75 7.07
N ILE A 24 12.53 12.83 7.02
CA ILE A 24 12.96 14.13 7.53
C ILE A 24 12.34 14.32 8.91
N VAL A 25 13.19 14.48 9.92
CA VAL A 25 12.77 14.46 11.33
C VAL A 25 13.50 15.53 12.14
N THR A 26 12.95 15.83 13.32
CA THR A 26 13.65 16.58 14.36
C THR A 26 14.41 15.63 15.30
N PRO A 27 15.41 16.09 16.06
CA PRO A 27 16.13 15.25 17.02
C PRO A 27 15.22 14.50 18.00
N GLN A 28 14.09 15.10 18.38
CA GLN A 28 13.10 14.51 19.27
C GLN A 28 12.53 13.18 18.77
N TYR A 29 12.43 12.98 17.44
CA TYR A 29 11.97 11.72 16.87
C TYR A 29 12.88 10.56 17.28
N LEU A 30 14.20 10.73 17.20
CA LEU A 30 15.17 9.69 17.50
C LEU A 30 15.13 9.31 18.99
N GLU A 31 14.98 10.31 19.85
CA GLU A 31 14.81 10.08 21.29
C GLU A 31 13.51 9.31 21.59
N ARG A 32 12.40 9.70 20.97
CA ARG A 32 11.09 9.05 21.15
C ARG A 32 11.08 7.60 20.66
N GLN A 33 11.74 7.34 19.54
CA GLN A 33 11.84 6.02 18.95
C GLN A 33 12.99 5.19 19.53
N ASN A 34 13.74 5.73 20.50
CA ASN A 34 14.92 5.10 21.09
C ASN A 34 15.92 4.60 20.03
N ILE A 35 16.13 5.38 18.97
CA ILE A 35 17.03 5.01 17.89
C ILE A 35 18.47 5.20 18.38
N PRO A 36 19.29 4.14 18.43
CA PRO A 36 20.68 4.25 18.86
C PRO A 36 21.48 5.01 17.81
N VAL A 37 22.19 6.04 18.27
CA VAL A 37 23.11 6.85 17.46
C VAL A 37 24.41 7.05 18.23
N ASP A 38 25.50 7.18 17.50
CA ASP A 38 26.81 7.48 18.09
C ASP A 38 26.77 8.76 18.94
N THR A 39 27.54 8.80 20.03
CA THR A 39 27.55 9.93 20.97
C THR A 39 27.92 11.26 20.30
N THR A 40 28.85 11.24 19.34
CA THR A 40 29.30 12.43 18.61
C THR A 40 28.18 12.96 17.72
N ILE A 41 27.48 12.06 17.03
CA ILE A 41 26.33 12.40 16.18
C ILE A 41 25.16 12.90 17.03
N LYS A 42 24.91 12.29 18.19
CA LYS A 42 23.88 12.73 19.14
C LYS A 42 24.14 14.15 19.66
N GLN A 43 25.39 14.48 19.94
CA GLN A 43 25.74 15.83 20.36
C GLN A 43 25.54 16.83 19.23
N LYS A 44 25.94 16.48 18.01
CA LYS A 44 25.80 17.34 16.82
C LYS A 44 24.34 17.61 16.47
N MET A 45 23.47 16.60 16.45
CA MET A 45 22.05 16.80 16.12
C MET A 45 21.31 17.73 17.11
N ASN A 46 21.77 17.80 18.36
CA ASN A 46 21.19 18.68 19.37
C ASN A 46 21.71 20.13 19.29
N HIS A 47 22.78 20.37 18.52
CA HIS A 47 23.43 21.67 18.36
C HIS A 47 23.85 21.87 16.89
N LEU A 48 22.87 21.85 15.98
CA LEU A 48 23.08 22.13 14.56
C LEU A 48 23.20 23.64 14.35
N ASP A 49 24.27 24.07 13.66
CA ASP A 49 24.44 25.45 13.23
C ASP A 49 23.59 25.73 11.97
N VAL A 50 23.44 27.02 11.64
CA VAL A 50 22.74 27.44 10.41
C VAL A 50 23.48 26.89 9.19
N GLY A 51 22.76 26.21 8.30
CA GLY A 51 23.31 25.54 7.12
C GLY A 51 23.80 24.12 7.38
N GLU A 52 23.55 23.55 8.55
CA GLU A 52 23.95 22.17 8.87
C GLU A 52 22.76 21.24 9.06
N PHE A 53 22.97 19.95 8.78
CA PHE A 53 22.05 18.88 9.15
C PHE A 53 22.81 17.59 9.41
N VAL A 54 22.15 16.62 10.04
CA VAL A 54 22.70 15.27 10.19
C VAL A 54 22.05 14.34 9.18
N LEU A 55 22.86 13.57 8.46
CA LEU A 55 22.44 12.54 7.52
C LEU A 55 22.78 11.17 8.10
N LEU A 56 21.76 10.40 8.49
CA LEU A 56 21.92 9.05 9.01
C LEU A 56 21.67 8.04 7.90
N LEU A 57 22.72 7.31 7.53
CA LEU A 57 22.67 6.27 6.52
C LEU A 57 22.55 4.89 7.18
N PRO A 58 21.68 4.01 6.69
CA PRO A 58 21.79 2.58 6.97
C PRO A 58 23.18 2.04 6.61
N GLU A 59 23.71 1.15 7.43
CA GLU A 59 25.06 0.58 7.27
C GLU A 59 25.34 0.01 5.88
N HIS A 60 24.33 -0.62 5.24
CA HIS A 60 24.47 -1.18 3.89
C HIS A 60 24.67 -0.12 2.78
N LEU A 61 24.37 1.16 3.05
CA LEU A 61 24.60 2.28 2.13
C LEU A 61 25.93 3.00 2.37
N ARG A 62 26.74 2.56 3.34
CA ARG A 62 28.01 3.22 3.70
C ARG A 62 28.98 3.35 2.51
N SER A 63 29.00 2.38 1.60
CA SER A 63 29.86 2.44 0.40
C SER A 63 29.48 3.55 -0.59
N GLU A 64 28.26 4.09 -0.48
CA GLU A 64 27.70 5.12 -1.36
C GLU A 64 27.55 6.47 -0.62
N GLU A 65 28.25 6.66 0.50
CA GLU A 65 28.13 7.85 1.33
C GLU A 65 28.32 9.15 0.53
N GLU A 66 29.39 9.25 -0.26
CA GLU A 66 29.68 10.48 -1.02
C GLU A 66 28.53 10.82 -1.99
N HIS A 67 27.92 9.80 -2.59
CA HIS A 67 26.77 9.97 -3.48
C HIS A 67 25.57 10.51 -2.70
N TYR A 68 25.13 9.82 -1.64
CA TYR A 68 23.95 10.23 -0.89
C TYR A 68 24.17 11.57 -0.19
N LYS A 69 25.36 11.81 0.35
CA LYS A 69 25.73 13.10 0.95
C LYS A 69 25.52 14.24 -0.05
N SER A 70 26.09 14.15 -1.25
CA SER A 70 25.94 15.17 -2.28
C SER A 70 24.47 15.35 -2.69
N VAL A 71 23.73 14.26 -2.88
CA VAL A 71 22.32 14.28 -3.28
C VAL A 71 21.46 15.02 -2.25
N PHE A 72 21.65 14.75 -0.96
CA PHE A 72 20.85 15.37 0.10
C PHE A 72 21.30 16.78 0.47
N GLU A 73 22.58 17.11 0.33
CA GLU A 73 23.05 18.49 0.45
C GLU A 73 22.43 19.38 -0.63
N ASP A 74 22.38 18.92 -1.88
CA ASP A 74 21.76 19.64 -2.99
C ASP A 74 20.23 19.75 -2.84
N ASP A 75 19.56 18.64 -2.51
CA ASP A 75 18.10 18.61 -2.31
C ASP A 75 17.68 19.53 -1.16
N LEU A 76 18.30 19.43 0.02
CA LEU A 76 17.96 20.31 1.15
C LEU A 76 18.31 21.76 0.87
N THR A 77 19.44 22.05 0.22
CA THR A 77 19.75 23.41 -0.21
C THR A 77 18.63 23.97 -1.09
N SER A 78 18.13 23.18 -2.04
CA SER A 78 17.01 23.60 -2.89
C SER A 78 15.71 23.77 -2.11
N ARG A 79 15.36 22.84 -1.21
CA ARG A 79 14.11 22.86 -0.43
C ARG A 79 14.06 23.97 0.61
N MET A 80 15.20 24.31 1.21
CA MET A 80 15.32 25.33 2.26
C MET A 80 15.58 26.73 1.72
N SER A 81 15.71 26.88 0.40
CA SER A 81 15.88 28.19 -0.26
C SER A 81 14.57 28.94 -0.42
N SER A 82 14.62 30.26 -0.36
CA SER A 82 13.55 31.15 -0.79
C SER A 82 13.86 31.71 -2.19
N ARG A 83 12.97 32.56 -2.73
CA ARG A 83 13.23 33.25 -4.02
C ARG A 83 14.45 34.17 -3.96
N ASP A 84 14.70 34.76 -2.80
CA ASP A 84 15.67 35.85 -2.64
C ASP A 84 16.94 35.41 -1.87
N GLU A 85 16.87 34.30 -1.13
CA GLU A 85 17.96 33.81 -0.29
C GLU A 85 18.15 32.30 -0.42
N ARG A 86 19.41 31.88 -0.60
CA ARG A 86 19.83 30.48 -0.69
C ARG A 86 20.86 30.19 0.40
N GLN A 87 20.52 29.28 1.31
CA GLN A 87 21.42 28.77 2.33
C GLN A 87 21.97 27.42 1.87
N GLN A 88 23.30 27.32 1.75
CA GLN A 88 23.93 26.03 1.49
C GLN A 88 23.77 25.14 2.72
N MET A 89 23.29 23.91 2.48
CA MET A 89 23.12 22.88 3.51
C MET A 89 24.29 21.90 3.44
N THR A 90 24.86 21.55 4.59
CA THR A 90 26.00 20.64 4.73
C THR A 90 25.67 19.51 5.69
N ALA A 91 25.95 18.27 5.30
CA ALA A 91 25.68 17.08 6.08
C ALA A 91 26.85 16.71 7.00
N THR A 92 26.53 16.43 8.25
CA THR A 92 27.33 15.54 9.10
C THR A 92 26.77 14.13 8.99
N VAL A 93 27.55 13.18 8.47
CA VAL A 93 27.09 11.81 8.22
C VAL A 93 27.25 10.96 9.49
N GLY A 94 26.23 10.18 9.82
CA GLY A 94 26.27 9.11 10.81
C GLY A 94 25.67 7.82 10.25
N TYR A 95 25.82 6.71 10.97
CA TYR A 95 25.32 5.41 10.51
C TYR A 95 24.36 4.76 11.49
N LEU A 96 23.46 3.96 10.95
CA LEU A 96 22.49 3.15 11.68
C LEU A 96 22.64 1.68 11.26
N GLU A 97 22.41 0.76 12.19
CA GLU A 97 22.31 -0.66 11.87
C GLU A 97 21.26 -0.90 10.76
N SER A 98 21.61 -1.74 9.78
CA SER A 98 20.66 -2.19 8.75
C SER A 98 19.78 -3.34 9.27
N GLY A 99 18.69 -3.61 8.56
CA GLY A 99 17.68 -4.57 8.97
C GLY A 99 16.65 -4.02 9.96
N GLN A 100 16.56 -2.70 10.14
CA GLN A 100 15.74 -2.07 11.18
C GLN A 100 14.48 -1.43 10.59
N ASP A 101 13.34 -1.65 11.25
CA ASP A 101 12.09 -0.97 10.92
C ASP A 101 11.97 0.34 11.69
N ARG A 102 11.60 1.42 11.01
CA ARG A 102 11.42 2.76 11.58
C ARG A 102 9.96 3.15 11.52
N PHE A 103 9.38 3.41 12.70
CA PHE A 103 7.99 3.82 12.80
C PHE A 103 7.79 5.22 12.21
N VAL A 104 6.75 5.41 11.42
CA VAL A 104 6.36 6.69 10.86
C VAL A 104 4.98 7.06 11.39
N TYR A 105 4.78 8.32 11.77
CA TYR A 105 3.50 8.80 12.25
C TYR A 105 2.59 9.23 11.09
N ASN A 106 2.37 8.31 10.15
CA ASN A 106 1.62 8.62 8.95
C ASN A 106 0.11 8.62 9.26
N THR A 107 -0.51 9.79 9.12
CA THR A 107 -1.94 10.01 9.34
C THR A 107 -2.71 10.19 8.04
N THR A 108 -2.03 10.14 6.90
CA THR A 108 -2.64 10.38 5.59
C THR A 108 -3.45 9.17 5.13
N PRO A 109 -4.61 9.37 4.47
CA PRO A 109 -5.39 8.27 3.90
C PRO A 109 -4.76 7.68 2.63
N ILE A 110 -3.68 8.28 2.12
CA ILE A 110 -3.03 7.88 0.85
C ILE A 110 -2.19 6.61 1.07
N SER A 111 -1.57 6.46 2.24
CA SER A 111 -0.77 5.30 2.60
C SER A 111 -1.03 4.94 4.05
N TYR A 112 -1.39 3.68 4.31
CA TYR A 112 -1.50 3.16 5.67
C TYR A 112 -0.16 2.64 6.22
N GLN A 113 0.94 2.85 5.51
CA GLN A 113 2.26 2.38 5.92
C GLN A 113 2.73 3.14 7.16
N GLN A 114 3.02 2.37 8.22
CA GLN A 114 3.49 2.87 9.52
C GLN A 114 4.94 2.51 9.81
N PHE A 115 5.60 1.74 8.93
CA PHE A 115 7.00 1.35 9.09
C PHE A 115 7.75 1.44 7.78
N LEU A 116 8.94 2.04 7.80
CA LEU A 116 9.91 2.01 6.70
C LEU A 116 11.07 1.09 7.07
N LYS A 117 11.49 0.22 6.16
CA LYS A 117 12.69 -0.61 6.34
C LYS A 117 13.91 0.19 5.96
N ASP A 118 14.88 0.30 6.86
CA ASP A 118 16.17 0.97 6.63
C ASP A 118 16.09 2.31 5.87
N PRO A 119 15.24 3.28 6.27
CA PRO A 119 15.22 4.57 5.60
C PRO A 119 16.50 5.36 5.88
N ILE A 120 16.86 6.25 4.95
CA ILE A 120 17.79 7.35 5.25
C ILE A 120 17.07 8.35 6.17
N ILE A 121 17.70 8.76 7.27
CA ILE A 121 17.11 9.73 8.20
C ILE A 121 17.88 11.04 8.14
N ILE A 122 17.18 12.11 7.79
CA ILE A 122 17.66 13.48 7.75
C ILE A 122 17.17 14.17 9.02
N VAL A 123 18.10 14.67 9.82
CA VAL A 123 17.79 15.38 11.07
C VAL A 123 18.03 16.87 10.89
N ILE A 124 16.96 17.66 11.00
CA ILE A 124 16.96 19.12 10.85
C ILE A 124 16.20 19.80 12.01
N THR A 125 16.51 21.07 12.21
CA THR A 125 15.77 21.99 13.10
C THR A 125 15.43 23.29 12.38
N PRO A 126 14.37 24.02 12.78
CA PRO A 126 14.05 25.32 12.20
C PRO A 126 15.22 26.32 12.26
N GLN A 127 16.04 26.23 13.31
CA GLN A 127 17.23 27.06 13.47
C GLN A 127 18.29 26.68 12.45
N SER A 128 18.57 25.39 12.27
CA SER A 128 19.61 24.90 11.36
C SER A 128 19.30 25.19 9.88
N THR A 129 18.03 25.24 9.50
CA THR A 129 17.63 25.50 8.11
C THR A 129 17.58 26.98 7.78
N GLY A 130 17.66 27.88 8.77
CA GLY A 130 17.69 29.34 8.58
C GLY A 130 16.32 29.99 8.29
N PRO A 131 16.20 31.32 8.45
CA PRO A 131 14.92 32.04 8.34
C PRO A 131 14.23 31.93 6.98
N GLN A 132 15.00 31.79 5.90
CA GLN A 132 14.49 31.68 4.53
C GLN A 132 13.72 30.38 4.26
N SER A 133 13.86 29.37 5.14
CA SER A 133 13.13 28.09 5.08
C SER A 133 11.70 28.16 5.62
N ILE A 134 11.18 29.35 5.95
CA ILE A 134 9.86 29.52 6.59
C ILE A 134 8.72 28.81 5.84
N LEU A 135 8.73 28.81 4.50
CA LEU A 135 7.69 28.15 3.71
C LEU A 135 7.67 26.64 3.92
N PHE A 136 8.84 26.01 4.03
CA PHE A 136 8.95 24.59 4.35
C PHE A 136 8.35 24.29 5.73
N TRP A 137 8.70 25.09 6.75
CA TRP A 137 8.21 24.86 8.11
C TRP A 137 6.71 25.16 8.28
N VAL A 138 6.16 26.13 7.55
CA VAL A 138 4.70 26.36 7.55
C VAL A 138 3.96 25.13 7.03
N ASP A 139 4.41 24.54 5.92
CA ASP A 139 3.83 23.29 5.40
C ASP A 139 4.05 22.11 6.37
N ALA A 140 5.26 21.99 6.92
CA ALA A 140 5.60 20.92 7.84
C ALA A 140 4.75 20.97 9.12
N VAL A 141 4.56 22.15 9.71
CA VAL A 141 3.77 22.33 10.94
C VAL A 141 2.29 21.98 10.72
N GLN A 142 1.76 22.28 9.54
CA GLN A 142 0.36 21.97 9.21
C GLN A 142 0.12 20.47 9.05
N ASN A 143 1.08 19.73 8.49
CA ASN A 143 0.84 18.37 8.02
C ASN A 143 1.61 17.27 8.78
N TYR A 144 2.78 17.58 9.34
CA TYR A 144 3.76 16.56 9.76
C TYR A 144 4.34 16.76 11.16
N VAL A 145 4.18 17.93 11.78
CA VAL A 145 4.65 18.18 13.15
C VAL A 145 3.63 17.68 14.15
N LEU A 146 4.11 16.87 15.10
CA LEU A 146 3.31 16.27 16.15
C LEU A 146 3.77 16.77 17.51
N PHE A 147 2.81 17.09 18.36
CA PHE A 147 3.05 17.52 19.74
C PHE A 147 2.68 16.39 20.70
N ASN A 148 3.45 16.25 21.78
CA ASN A 148 3.29 15.15 22.73
C ASN A 148 1.95 15.22 23.49
N GLN A 149 1.58 16.42 23.94
CA GLN A 149 0.34 16.68 24.66
C GLN A 149 -0.30 17.95 24.12
N LEU A 150 -1.63 17.93 24.04
CA LEU A 150 -2.41 19.09 23.60
C LEU A 150 -2.18 20.30 24.52
N SER A 151 -2.06 20.07 25.83
CA SER A 151 -1.78 21.11 26.83
C SER A 151 -0.46 21.82 26.57
N ASP A 152 0.59 21.07 26.27
CA ASP A 152 1.94 21.61 26.05
C ASP A 152 1.95 22.50 24.80
N ALA A 153 1.26 22.06 23.74
CA ALA A 153 1.09 22.85 22.52
C ALA A 153 0.27 24.13 22.77
N GLN A 154 -0.84 24.03 23.50
CA GLN A 154 -1.68 25.17 23.86
C GLN A 154 -0.91 26.20 24.68
N GLU A 155 -0.13 25.75 25.66
CA GLU A 155 0.69 26.63 26.48
C GLU A 155 1.77 27.34 25.64
N LEU A 156 2.43 26.62 24.72
CA LEU A 156 3.41 27.21 23.81
C LEU A 156 2.77 28.26 22.89
N ILE A 157 1.61 27.96 22.33
CA ILE A 157 0.85 28.87 21.46
C ILE A 157 0.50 30.16 22.21
N GLN A 158 0.00 30.04 23.44
CA GLN A 158 -0.33 31.19 24.29
C GLN A 158 0.91 31.99 24.68
N ARG A 159 1.99 31.32 25.10
CA ARG A 159 3.25 31.98 25.47
C ARG A 159 3.85 32.78 24.32
N GLN A 160 3.64 32.34 23.07
CA GLN A 160 4.14 33.02 21.87
C GLN A 160 3.14 34.03 21.28
N GLY A 161 1.92 34.12 21.81
CA GLY A 161 0.89 35.06 21.34
C GLY A 161 0.41 34.81 19.91
N ILE A 162 0.42 33.55 19.47
CA ILE A 162 0.06 33.13 18.10
C ILE A 162 -1.32 32.48 18.02
N GLU A 163 -2.18 32.67 19.02
CA GLU A 163 -3.50 32.03 19.09
C GLU A 163 -4.36 32.34 17.86
N ASN A 164 -4.30 33.58 17.37
CA ASN A 164 -5.06 34.03 16.21
C ASN A 164 -4.63 33.37 14.89
N TRP A 165 -3.50 32.66 14.87
CA TRP A 165 -2.97 31.99 13.68
C TRP A 165 -3.26 30.49 13.68
N VAL A 166 -3.79 29.95 14.79
CA VAL A 166 -4.12 28.54 14.96
C VAL A 166 -5.62 28.36 14.87
N SER A 167 -6.12 27.84 13.75
CA SER A 167 -7.55 27.63 13.53
C SER A 167 -8.09 26.39 14.27
N GLU A 168 -7.35 25.29 14.27
CA GLU A 168 -7.77 24.03 14.88
C GLU A 168 -6.52 23.25 15.32
N MET A 169 -6.64 22.52 16.43
CA MET A 169 -5.67 21.51 16.86
C MET A 169 -6.35 20.15 16.85
N GLN A 170 -5.91 19.28 15.96
CA GLN A 170 -6.43 17.92 15.88
C GLN A 170 -5.64 16.98 16.79
N THR A 171 -6.35 16.05 17.42
CA THR A 171 -5.68 15.03 18.24
C THR A 171 -5.21 13.87 17.38
N GLY A 172 -3.98 13.40 17.59
CA GLY A 172 -3.46 12.22 16.90
C GLY A 172 -4.35 10.98 17.10
N TYR A 173 -5.02 10.88 18.26
CA TYR A 173 -6.01 9.83 18.53
C TYR A 173 -7.21 9.88 17.57
N HIS A 174 -7.78 11.07 17.33
CA HIS A 174 -8.91 11.21 16.41
C HIS A 174 -8.52 10.84 14.97
N ASN A 175 -7.33 11.26 14.54
CA ASN A 175 -6.79 10.92 13.22
C ASN A 175 -6.57 9.41 13.09
N TYR A 176 -6.04 8.76 14.14
CA TYR A 176 -5.85 7.32 14.16
C TYR A 176 -7.16 6.53 14.13
N ILE A 177 -8.17 6.90 14.94
CA ILE A 177 -9.48 6.24 14.93
C ILE A 177 -10.17 6.42 13.59
N THR A 178 -10.11 7.63 13.00
CA THR A 178 -10.67 7.90 11.67
C THR A 178 -10.00 7.03 10.60
N LEU A 179 -8.68 6.87 10.68
CA LEU A 179 -7.92 6.00 9.79
C LEU A 179 -8.34 4.53 9.94
N LEU A 180 -8.49 4.04 11.18
CA LEU A 180 -8.99 2.69 11.44
C LEU A 180 -10.42 2.46 10.91
N ASP A 181 -11.32 3.42 11.12
CA ASP A 181 -12.70 3.33 10.63
C ASP A 181 -12.76 3.30 9.10
N ASN A 182 -11.91 4.09 8.44
CA ASN A 182 -11.78 4.08 6.98
C ASN A 182 -11.28 2.73 6.47
N ILE A 183 -10.22 2.17 7.07
CA ILE A 183 -9.71 0.82 6.71
C ILE A 183 -10.80 -0.24 6.90
N GLN A 184 -11.52 -0.19 8.02
CA GLN A 184 -12.60 -1.15 8.29
C GLN A 184 -13.73 -1.04 7.25
N ARG A 185 -14.13 0.18 6.91
CA ARG A 185 -15.17 0.44 5.90
C ARG A 185 -14.74 -0.05 4.53
N GLU A 186 -13.51 0.28 4.10
CA GLU A 186 -12.95 -0.15 2.83
C GLU A 186 -12.95 -1.68 2.72
N ARG A 187 -12.49 -2.36 3.79
CA ARG A 187 -12.54 -3.83 3.88
C ARG A 187 -13.96 -4.38 3.70
N TRP A 188 -14.96 -3.79 4.35
CA TRP A 188 -16.35 -4.24 4.23
C TRP A 188 -16.92 -4.02 2.83
N VAL A 189 -16.63 -2.88 2.20
CA VAL A 189 -17.06 -2.59 0.82
C VAL A 189 -16.40 -3.56 -0.16
N MET A 190 -15.10 -3.82 0.00
CA MET A 190 -14.37 -4.80 -0.83
C MET A 190 -14.94 -6.22 -0.66
N LEU A 191 -15.20 -6.66 0.58
CA LEU A 191 -15.82 -7.96 0.85
C LEU A 191 -17.22 -8.07 0.24
N ALA A 192 -18.05 -7.05 0.41
CA ALA A 192 -19.39 -7.02 -0.18
C ALA A 192 -19.31 -7.08 -1.73
N GLY A 193 -18.39 -6.32 -2.33
CA GLY A 193 -18.14 -6.35 -3.77
C GLY A 193 -17.68 -7.72 -4.27
N ALA A 194 -16.77 -8.38 -3.54
CA ALA A 194 -16.30 -9.73 -3.87
C ALA A 194 -17.42 -10.77 -3.78
N VAL A 195 -18.22 -10.74 -2.72
CA VAL A 195 -19.39 -11.63 -2.53
C VAL A 195 -20.40 -11.43 -3.65
N LEU A 196 -20.73 -10.17 -3.96
CA LEU A 196 -21.64 -9.84 -5.06
C LEU A 196 -21.09 -10.34 -6.40
N GLY A 197 -19.80 -10.13 -6.68
CA GLY A 197 -19.13 -10.60 -7.89
C GLY A 197 -19.19 -12.12 -8.05
N ILE A 198 -18.94 -12.88 -6.98
CA ILE A 198 -19.08 -14.34 -6.97
C ILE A 198 -20.52 -14.76 -7.22
N ALA A 199 -21.50 -14.13 -6.54
CA ALA A 199 -22.92 -14.43 -6.71
C ALA A 199 -23.39 -14.19 -8.15
N THR A 200 -23.04 -13.04 -8.74
CA THR A 200 -23.35 -12.71 -10.14
C THR A 200 -22.69 -13.70 -11.09
N SER A 201 -21.46 -14.14 -10.82
CA SER A 201 -20.76 -15.12 -11.65
C SER A 201 -21.42 -16.50 -11.58
N ILE A 202 -21.84 -16.95 -10.40
CA ILE A 202 -22.61 -18.19 -10.22
C ILE A 202 -23.90 -18.14 -11.04
N LEU A 203 -24.59 -17.01 -11.03
CA LEU A 203 -25.81 -16.82 -11.81
C LEU A 203 -25.53 -16.88 -13.32
N LEU A 204 -24.50 -16.16 -13.80
CA LEU A 204 -24.10 -16.14 -15.21
C LEU A 204 -23.70 -17.53 -15.71
N PHE A 205 -22.90 -18.26 -14.94
CA PHE A 205 -22.53 -19.63 -15.29
C PHE A 205 -23.72 -20.58 -15.30
N ASN A 206 -24.68 -20.44 -14.39
CA ASN A 206 -25.91 -21.24 -14.41
C ASN A 206 -26.70 -20.99 -15.71
N THR A 207 -26.90 -19.73 -16.07
CA THR A 207 -27.59 -19.34 -17.31
C THR A 207 -26.84 -19.86 -18.54
N MET A 208 -25.53 -19.65 -18.62
CA MET A 208 -24.73 -20.11 -19.75
C MET A 208 -24.72 -21.65 -19.87
N ASN A 209 -24.60 -22.37 -18.75
CA ASN A 209 -24.65 -23.83 -18.75
C ASN A 209 -26.01 -24.33 -19.25
N ARG A 210 -27.13 -23.72 -18.82
CA ARG A 210 -28.47 -24.07 -19.33
C ARG A 210 -28.56 -23.90 -20.83
N LEU A 211 -28.18 -22.73 -21.35
CA LEU A 211 -28.18 -22.46 -22.79
C LEU A 211 -27.30 -23.46 -23.55
N TYR A 212 -26.11 -23.77 -23.03
CA TYR A 212 -25.22 -24.77 -23.62
C TYR A 212 -25.87 -26.17 -23.69
N PHE A 213 -26.53 -26.63 -22.62
CA PHE A 213 -27.21 -27.92 -22.63
C PHE A 213 -28.49 -27.92 -23.48
N GLU A 214 -29.20 -26.80 -23.58
CA GLU A 214 -30.37 -26.65 -24.45
C GLU A 214 -29.98 -26.72 -25.93
N GLU A 215 -29.00 -25.92 -26.34
CA GLU A 215 -28.51 -25.87 -27.72
C GLU A 215 -27.91 -27.21 -28.17
N PHE A 216 -27.04 -27.81 -27.34
CA PHE A 216 -26.28 -29.01 -27.73
C PHE A 216 -26.86 -30.32 -27.18
N ARG A 217 -28.12 -30.32 -26.71
CA ARG A 217 -28.75 -31.46 -26.02
C ARG A 217 -28.56 -32.79 -26.74
N ARG A 218 -28.91 -32.84 -28.03
CA ARG A 218 -28.85 -34.07 -28.84
C ARG A 218 -27.41 -34.56 -29.04
N ALA A 219 -26.49 -33.65 -29.33
CA ALA A 219 -25.07 -33.99 -29.54
C ALA A 219 -24.43 -34.53 -28.25
N ILE A 220 -24.71 -33.88 -27.11
CA ILE A 220 -24.25 -34.32 -25.79
C ILE A 220 -24.82 -35.71 -25.47
N PHE A 221 -26.11 -35.95 -25.71
CA PHE A 221 -26.74 -37.24 -25.49
C PHE A 221 -26.08 -38.37 -26.31
N ILE A 222 -25.84 -38.15 -27.60
CA ILE A 222 -25.22 -39.14 -28.50
C ILE A 222 -23.78 -39.45 -28.04
N LYS A 223 -22.98 -38.43 -27.74
CA LYS A 223 -21.61 -38.63 -27.23
C LYS A 223 -21.60 -39.42 -25.92
N ARG A 224 -22.58 -39.18 -25.05
CA ARG A 224 -22.70 -39.89 -23.77
C ARG A 224 -23.05 -41.37 -23.96
N ILE A 225 -24.02 -41.73 -24.83
CA ILE A 225 -24.36 -43.14 -25.09
C ILE A 225 -23.22 -43.89 -25.80
N ALA A 226 -22.38 -43.17 -26.55
CA ALA A 226 -21.16 -43.70 -27.14
C ALA A 226 -20.03 -43.94 -26.12
N GLY A 227 -20.26 -43.66 -24.82
CA GLY A 227 -19.32 -43.96 -23.75
C GLY A 227 -18.24 -42.91 -23.49
N LEU A 228 -18.33 -41.72 -24.10
CA LEU A 228 -17.37 -40.64 -23.84
C LEU A 228 -17.46 -40.14 -22.39
N ARG A 229 -16.31 -39.77 -21.82
CA ARG A 229 -16.17 -39.23 -20.47
C ARG A 229 -16.57 -37.76 -20.42
N PHE A 230 -16.92 -37.26 -19.23
CA PHE A 230 -17.37 -35.88 -18.99
C PHE A 230 -16.48 -34.82 -19.66
N LEU A 231 -15.16 -34.88 -19.40
CA LEU A 231 -14.21 -33.91 -19.95
C LEU A 231 -14.11 -33.98 -21.48
N GLU A 232 -14.30 -35.16 -22.08
CA GLU A 232 -14.24 -35.34 -23.53
C GLU A 232 -15.47 -34.75 -24.21
N ILE A 233 -16.64 -34.92 -23.60
CA ILE A 233 -17.91 -34.36 -24.09
C ILE A 233 -17.86 -32.82 -24.08
N HIS A 234 -17.32 -32.24 -23.01
CA HIS A 234 -17.39 -30.80 -22.76
C HIS A 234 -16.08 -30.04 -23.02
N ARG A 235 -15.07 -30.72 -23.59
CA ARG A 235 -13.73 -30.18 -23.82
C ARG A 235 -13.75 -28.77 -24.44
N THR A 236 -14.41 -28.61 -25.58
CA THR A 236 -14.44 -27.34 -26.32
C THR A 236 -15.06 -26.21 -25.49
N TYR A 237 -16.14 -26.52 -24.75
CA TYR A 237 -16.81 -25.54 -23.91
C TYR A 237 -15.93 -25.10 -22.74
N LEU A 238 -15.28 -26.04 -22.06
CA LEU A 238 -14.35 -25.76 -20.97
C LEU A 238 -13.11 -24.98 -21.44
N PHE A 239 -12.58 -25.29 -22.63
CA PHE A 239 -11.46 -24.52 -23.21
C PHE A 239 -11.87 -23.09 -23.56
N ALA A 240 -13.07 -22.87 -24.09
CA ALA A 240 -13.57 -21.52 -24.36
C ALA A 240 -13.69 -20.70 -23.06
N GLN A 241 -14.25 -21.30 -22.01
CA GLN A 241 -14.34 -20.66 -20.69
C GLN A 241 -12.95 -20.35 -20.11
N LEU A 242 -12.03 -21.31 -20.17
CA LEU A 242 -10.66 -21.11 -19.71
C LEU A 242 -9.97 -19.97 -20.48
N GLY A 243 -10.20 -19.85 -21.79
CA GLY A 243 -9.69 -18.74 -22.59
C GLY A 243 -10.18 -17.38 -22.08
N VAL A 244 -11.47 -17.26 -21.74
CA VAL A 244 -12.03 -16.03 -21.15
C VAL A 244 -11.41 -15.73 -19.79
N PHE A 245 -11.21 -16.75 -18.94
CA PHE A 245 -10.59 -16.55 -17.62
C PHE A 245 -9.11 -16.14 -17.74
N LEU A 246 -8.38 -16.70 -18.70
CA LEU A 246 -7.00 -16.30 -18.99
C LEU A 246 -6.91 -14.86 -19.49
N LEU A 247 -7.86 -14.41 -20.32
CA LEU A 247 -7.96 -12.99 -20.70
C LEU A 247 -8.20 -12.11 -19.47
N GLY A 248 -9.09 -12.52 -18.56
CA GLY A 248 -9.31 -11.82 -17.29
C GLY A 248 -8.06 -11.77 -16.41
N PHE A 249 -7.28 -12.84 -16.37
CA PHE A 249 -5.99 -12.90 -15.67
C PHE A 249 -4.97 -11.93 -16.28
N VAL A 250 -4.79 -11.95 -17.61
CA VAL A 250 -3.88 -11.02 -18.32
C VAL A 250 -4.30 -9.57 -18.09
N ALA A 251 -5.59 -9.27 -18.17
CA ALA A 251 -6.11 -7.93 -17.88
C ALA A 251 -5.82 -7.51 -16.43
N SER A 252 -5.95 -8.43 -15.47
CA SER A 252 -5.65 -8.17 -14.06
C SER A 252 -4.17 -7.86 -13.82
N VAL A 253 -3.27 -8.60 -14.48
CA VAL A 253 -1.82 -8.32 -14.44
C VAL A 253 -1.50 -6.96 -15.06
N PHE A 254 -2.15 -6.60 -16.17
CA PHE A 254 -1.99 -5.27 -16.78
C PHE A 254 -2.47 -4.14 -15.86
N LEU A 255 -3.53 -4.38 -15.08
CA LEU A 255 -4.03 -3.47 -14.05
C LEU A 255 -3.21 -3.49 -12.75
N MET A 256 -2.03 -4.13 -12.76
CA MET A 256 -1.12 -4.25 -11.62
C MET A 256 -1.78 -4.87 -10.37
N VAL A 257 -2.76 -5.74 -10.56
CA VAL A 257 -3.28 -6.57 -9.46
C VAL A 257 -2.19 -7.55 -9.04
N GLU A 258 -2.04 -7.75 -7.74
CA GLU A 258 -1.12 -8.74 -7.16
C GLU A 258 -1.26 -10.10 -7.85
N ILE A 259 -0.15 -10.63 -8.36
CA ILE A 259 -0.17 -11.83 -9.23
C ILE A 259 -0.78 -13.04 -8.52
N VAL A 260 -0.54 -13.17 -7.22
CA VAL A 260 -1.10 -14.24 -6.39
C VAL A 260 -2.62 -14.12 -6.32
N VAL A 261 -3.13 -12.89 -6.15
CA VAL A 261 -4.58 -12.64 -6.09
C VAL A 261 -5.22 -12.92 -7.45
N ALA A 262 -4.64 -12.41 -8.54
CA ALA A 262 -5.12 -12.68 -9.89
C ALA A 262 -5.16 -14.19 -10.20
N PHE A 263 -4.13 -14.93 -9.77
CA PHE A 263 -4.06 -16.37 -9.94
C PHE A 263 -5.11 -17.12 -9.12
N LEU A 264 -5.34 -16.72 -7.86
CA LEU A 264 -6.40 -17.30 -7.03
C LEU A 264 -7.79 -17.09 -7.64
N VAL A 265 -8.04 -15.92 -8.22
CA VAL A 265 -9.30 -15.62 -8.92
C VAL A 265 -9.48 -16.52 -10.16
N LEU A 266 -8.41 -16.72 -10.95
CA LEU A 266 -8.43 -17.65 -12.09
C LEU A 266 -8.77 -19.09 -11.65
N LEU A 267 -8.16 -19.57 -10.55
CA LEU A 267 -8.46 -20.89 -9.99
C LEU A 267 -9.91 -20.99 -9.50
N LEU A 268 -10.39 -19.96 -8.80
CA LEU A 268 -11.77 -19.90 -8.30
C LEU A 268 -12.78 -20.01 -9.44
N PHE A 269 -12.64 -19.23 -10.50
CA PHE A 269 -13.55 -19.25 -11.64
C PHE A 269 -13.49 -20.56 -12.42
N THR A 270 -12.29 -21.14 -12.58
CA THR A 270 -12.12 -22.45 -13.21
C THR A 270 -12.83 -23.54 -12.39
N GLY A 271 -12.67 -23.51 -11.06
CA GLY A 271 -13.36 -24.44 -10.15
C GLY A 271 -14.89 -24.28 -10.18
N LEU A 272 -15.39 -23.04 -10.17
CA LEU A 272 -16.82 -22.73 -10.26
C LEU A 272 -17.42 -23.24 -11.58
N SER A 273 -16.75 -22.98 -12.70
CA SER A 273 -17.17 -23.46 -14.03
C SER A 273 -17.31 -24.99 -14.05
N LEU A 274 -16.28 -25.71 -13.62
CA LEU A 274 -16.27 -27.18 -13.61
C LEU A 274 -17.37 -27.75 -12.70
N LEU A 275 -17.50 -27.22 -11.48
CA LEU A 275 -18.48 -27.67 -10.51
C LEU A 275 -19.91 -27.46 -11.03
N GLN A 276 -20.22 -26.27 -11.55
CA GLN A 276 -21.57 -25.97 -12.03
C GLN A 276 -21.93 -26.75 -13.28
N LEU A 277 -20.98 -26.94 -14.21
CA LEU A 277 -21.20 -27.76 -15.40
C LEU A 277 -21.49 -29.22 -15.01
N HIS A 278 -20.75 -29.76 -14.06
CA HIS A 278 -20.98 -31.12 -13.54
C HIS A 278 -22.33 -31.27 -12.85
N VAL A 279 -22.74 -30.28 -12.04
CA VAL A 279 -24.06 -30.25 -11.41
C VAL A 279 -25.17 -30.19 -12.47
N GLN A 280 -25.04 -29.34 -13.49
CA GLN A 280 -26.04 -29.23 -14.55
C GLN A 280 -26.13 -30.54 -15.36
N MET A 281 -25.01 -31.16 -15.71
CA MET A 281 -25.00 -32.47 -16.37
C MET A 281 -25.77 -33.52 -15.56
N ARG A 282 -25.55 -33.59 -14.24
CA ARG A 282 -26.28 -34.55 -13.38
C ARG A 282 -27.79 -34.32 -13.41
N LYS A 283 -28.25 -33.06 -13.48
CA LYS A 283 -29.68 -32.72 -13.61
C LYS A 283 -30.24 -33.18 -14.95
N GLU A 284 -29.56 -32.86 -16.05
CA GLU A 284 -29.97 -33.27 -17.41
C GLU A 284 -30.01 -34.79 -17.58
N ASN A 285 -29.04 -35.50 -16.97
CA ASN A 285 -28.99 -36.96 -17.01
C ASN A 285 -30.22 -37.57 -16.33
N LYS A 286 -30.62 -37.08 -15.15
CA LYS A 286 -31.81 -37.56 -14.44
C LYS A 286 -33.08 -37.31 -15.27
N MET A 287 -33.20 -36.12 -15.86
CA MET A 287 -34.35 -35.77 -16.70
C MET A 287 -34.44 -36.65 -17.95
N SER A 288 -33.31 -36.87 -18.63
CA SER A 288 -33.25 -37.74 -19.82
C SER A 288 -33.64 -39.20 -19.50
N MET A 289 -33.22 -39.73 -18.35
CA MET A 289 -33.56 -41.08 -17.91
C MET A 289 -35.05 -41.24 -17.57
N LEU A 290 -35.69 -40.20 -17.03
CA LEU A 290 -37.13 -40.20 -16.77
C LEU A 290 -37.93 -40.26 -18.07
N VAL A 291 -37.53 -39.48 -19.08
CA VAL A 291 -38.19 -39.48 -20.41
C VAL A 291 -38.02 -40.84 -21.13
N LEU A 292 -36.84 -41.45 -21.04
CA LEU A 292 -36.57 -42.75 -21.70
C LEU A 292 -37.25 -43.95 -21.02
N LYS A 293 -37.57 -43.84 -19.73
CA LYS A 293 -38.28 -44.90 -18.99
C LYS A 293 -39.80 -44.84 -19.15
N GLY A 294 -40.32 -43.93 -19.99
CA GLY A 294 -41.75 -43.74 -20.18
C GLY A 294 -42.40 -43.11 -18.96
N GLY A 295 -42.05 -41.85 -18.68
CA GLY A 295 -42.96 -40.97 -17.94
C GLY A 295 -44.25 -40.77 -18.71
#